data_AF-A0A532DSC2-F1
#
_entry.id   AF-A0A532DSC2-F1
#
_cell.length_a   1.000
_cell.length_b   1.000
_cell.length_c   1.000
_cell.angle_alpha   90.00
_cell.angle_beta   90.00
_cell.angle_gamma   90.00
#
_symmetry.space_group_name_H-M   'P 1'
#
loop_
_entity.id
_entity.type
_entity.pdbx_description
1 polymer ?
#
loop_
_entity_poly.entity_id
_entity_poly.type
_entity_poly.pdbx_seq_one_letter_code
_entity_poly.pdbx_strand_id
1 'polypeptide(L)'
;MVTIANVAGSDLADMIQRSIELMAFPPSAWEATTYAEVIALPRVVVTRPPAEDLLETGFVPYDCHRNCAEQVANDPRSSSRHVIGWLPHGEDLILHSVAEIAGRWLCLTPQFGATPSRFDFIPDPHIEWRDGDDGLCKTAFRHGHELPEALRKNPHRHIRMRYQFLAMVKAGMSALEARDAVAKATECSSEEL
;
A
#
# COMPACT_ATOMS: atom_id res chain seq x y z
N MET A 1 -3.34 28.39 5.62
CA MET A 1 -2.42 28.23 4.47
C MET A 1 -1.24 27.43 4.96
N VAL A 2 -1.24 26.11 4.75
CA VAL A 2 -0.11 25.23 5.09
C VAL A 2 0.53 24.83 3.76
N THR A 3 1.71 25.35 3.50
CA THR A 3 2.48 25.10 2.27
C THR A 3 3.39 23.89 2.41
N ILE A 4 3.61 23.23 1.28
CA ILE A 4 4.21 21.92 0.96
C ILE A 4 5.72 21.79 1.32
N ALA A 5 6.26 22.59 2.22
CA ALA A 5 7.68 22.58 2.54
C ALA A 5 7.89 22.27 4.03
N ASN A 6 7.92 20.98 4.39
CA ASN A 6 8.69 20.43 5.54
C ASN A 6 8.34 18.95 5.79
N VAL A 7 8.55 18.10 4.79
CA VAL A 7 9.03 16.75 5.12
C VAL A 7 10.53 16.94 5.25
N ALA A 8 11.09 16.82 6.45
CA ALA A 8 12.53 17.03 6.62
C ALA A 8 13.28 16.02 5.72
N GLY A 9 14.48 16.36 5.21
CA GLY A 9 15.23 15.46 4.34
C GLY A 9 15.51 14.08 4.98
N SER A 10 15.54 14.01 6.31
CA SER A 10 15.57 12.77 7.09
C SER A 10 14.30 11.92 6.92
N ASP A 11 13.13 12.54 6.93
CA ASP A 11 11.85 11.86 6.90
C ASP A 11 11.59 11.19 5.54
N LEU A 12 12.05 11.82 4.45
CA LEU A 12 11.98 11.23 3.10
C LEU A 12 12.95 10.06 2.95
N ALA A 13 14.18 10.20 3.46
CA ALA A 13 15.17 9.12 3.41
C ALA A 13 14.70 7.91 4.23
N ASP A 14 14.17 8.15 5.43
CA ASP A 14 13.60 7.12 6.30
C ASP A 14 12.40 6.43 5.65
N MET A 15 11.52 7.18 5.00
CA MET A 15 10.38 6.64 4.27
C MET A 15 10.83 5.73 3.12
N ILE A 16 11.78 6.17 2.30
CA ILE A 16 12.33 5.37 1.19
C ILE A 16 12.93 4.07 1.72
N GLN A 17 13.75 4.16 2.78
CA GLN A 17 14.38 2.98 3.36
C GLN A 17 13.33 2.01 3.92
N ARG A 18 12.34 2.51 4.67
CA ARG A 18 11.25 1.68 5.21
C ARG A 18 10.48 0.97 4.11
N SER A 19 10.10 1.66 3.03
CA SER A 19 9.40 1.04 1.91
C SER A 19 10.21 -0.07 1.25
N ILE A 20 11.54 0.09 1.11
CA ILE A 20 12.42 -0.94 0.55
C ILE A 20 12.53 -2.15 1.49
N GLU A 21 12.65 -1.92 2.79
CA GLU A 21 12.71 -2.99 3.79
C GLU A 21 11.39 -3.79 3.84
N LEU A 22 10.25 -3.11 3.81
CA LEU A 22 8.91 -3.73 3.81
C LEU A 22 8.67 -4.67 2.62
N MET A 23 9.35 -4.43 1.50
CA MET A 23 9.23 -5.27 0.30
C MET A 23 10.25 -6.40 0.23
N ALA A 24 11.19 -6.51 1.17
CA ALA A 24 12.33 -7.43 1.09
C ALA A 24 12.28 -8.61 2.08
N PHE A 25 11.10 -8.97 2.57
CA PHE A 25 10.92 -10.14 3.43
C PHE A 25 11.21 -11.47 2.69
N PRO A 26 11.57 -12.56 3.41
CA PRO A 26 11.85 -13.84 2.77
C PRO A 26 10.65 -14.35 1.95
N PRO A 27 10.87 -14.90 0.74
CA PRO A 27 9.80 -15.49 -0.05
C PRO A 27 9.21 -16.70 0.67
N SER A 28 7.92 -16.93 0.49
CA SER A 28 7.24 -18.11 1.03
C SER A 28 6.31 -18.74 0.00
N ALA A 29 6.08 -20.05 0.12
CA ALA A 29 5.10 -20.75 -0.72
C ALA A 29 3.67 -20.21 -0.50
N TRP A 30 3.38 -19.76 0.72
CA TRP A 30 2.11 -19.12 1.06
C TRP A 30 1.90 -17.80 0.30
N GLU A 31 2.93 -16.94 0.23
CA GLU A 31 2.87 -15.68 -0.53
C GLU A 31 2.56 -15.95 -2.00
N ALA A 32 3.29 -16.88 -2.63
CA ALA A 32 3.11 -17.22 -4.04
C ALA A 32 1.70 -17.78 -4.33
N THR A 33 1.19 -18.65 -3.45
CA THR A 33 -0.15 -19.23 -3.59
C THR A 33 -1.21 -18.16 -3.42
N THR A 34 -1.08 -17.32 -2.39
CA THR A 34 -2.02 -16.23 -2.10
C THR A 34 -2.02 -15.21 -3.23
N TYR A 35 -0.86 -14.83 -3.76
CA TYR A 35 -0.78 -13.95 -4.93
C TYR A 35 -1.58 -14.52 -6.11
N ALA A 36 -1.38 -15.80 -6.44
CA ALA A 36 -2.08 -16.45 -7.56
C ALA A 36 -3.60 -16.52 -7.34
N GLU A 37 -4.05 -16.76 -6.11
CA GLU A 37 -5.48 -16.74 -5.76
C GLU A 37 -6.07 -15.34 -5.89
N VAL A 38 -5.38 -14.33 -5.36
CA VAL A 38 -5.88 -12.95 -5.32
C VAL A 38 -5.99 -12.36 -6.72
N ILE A 39 -5.01 -12.56 -7.61
CA ILE A 39 -5.10 -12.03 -8.98
C ILE A 39 -6.28 -12.59 -9.78
N ALA A 40 -6.83 -13.73 -9.37
CA ALA A 40 -7.99 -14.37 -9.99
C ALA A 40 -9.33 -13.84 -9.44
N LEU A 41 -9.31 -13.08 -8.34
CA LEU A 41 -10.52 -12.48 -7.77
C LEU A 41 -11.05 -11.33 -8.64
N PRO A 42 -12.37 -11.03 -8.57
CA PRO A 42 -12.96 -9.93 -9.31
C PRO A 42 -12.34 -8.57 -8.96
N ARG A 43 -12.25 -7.71 -9.97
CA ARG A 43 -11.80 -6.32 -9.80
C ARG A 43 -12.97 -5.36 -9.74
N VAL A 44 -12.79 -4.27 -9.01
CA VAL A 44 -13.67 -3.11 -9.00
C VAL A 44 -12.86 -1.85 -9.28
N VAL A 45 -13.51 -0.82 -9.82
CA VAL A 45 -12.87 0.48 -10.04
C VAL A 45 -13.17 1.38 -8.86
N VAL A 46 -12.12 1.81 -8.17
CA VAL A 46 -12.18 2.74 -7.05
C VAL A 46 -11.93 4.15 -7.55
N THR A 47 -12.65 5.11 -6.98
CA THR A 47 -12.40 6.54 -7.19
C THR A 47 -11.76 7.14 -5.96
N ARG A 48 -10.70 7.94 -6.14
CA ARG A 48 -10.12 8.77 -5.08
C ARG A 48 -10.67 10.19 -5.23
N PRO A 49 -11.42 10.71 -4.24
CA PRO A 49 -11.78 12.12 -4.19
C PRO A 49 -10.54 13.02 -4.18
N PRO A 50 -10.68 14.31 -4.50
CA PRO A 50 -9.59 15.28 -4.39
C PRO A 50 -8.94 15.25 -2.99
N ALA A 51 -7.63 15.41 -2.93
CA ALA A 51 -6.88 15.27 -1.67
C ALA A 51 -7.26 16.37 -0.67
N GLU A 52 -7.54 17.58 -1.17
CA GLU A 52 -8.03 18.72 -0.41
C GLU A 52 -9.35 18.39 0.32
N ASP A 53 -10.32 17.80 -0.37
CA ASP A 53 -11.62 17.43 0.21
C ASP A 53 -11.46 16.37 1.31
N LEU A 54 -10.59 15.39 1.08
CA LEU A 54 -10.30 14.33 2.05
C LEU A 54 -9.62 14.90 3.31
N LEU A 55 -8.68 15.83 3.14
CA LEU A 55 -7.99 16.49 4.24
C LEU A 55 -8.93 17.39 5.05
N GLU A 56 -9.81 18.16 4.39
CA GLU A 56 -10.83 18.98 5.05
C GLU A 56 -11.81 18.16 5.88
N THR A 57 -12.08 16.92 5.45
CA THR A 57 -12.91 15.95 6.19
C THR A 57 -12.17 15.36 7.40
N GLY A 58 -10.86 15.56 7.51
CA GLY A 58 -10.03 15.06 8.61
C GLY A 58 -9.41 13.68 8.37
N PHE A 59 -9.46 13.15 7.14
CA PHE A 59 -8.80 11.88 6.83
C PHE A 59 -7.27 12.01 6.92
N VAL A 60 -6.64 10.95 7.43
CA VAL A 60 -5.19 10.89 7.69
C VAL A 60 -4.45 10.43 6.42
N PRO A 61 -3.46 11.19 5.93
CA PRO A 61 -2.64 10.77 4.79
C PRO A 61 -2.00 9.40 4.99
N TYR A 62 -1.95 8.60 3.93
CA TYR A 62 -1.33 7.27 3.90
C TYR A 62 -1.89 6.20 4.87
N ASP A 63 -2.97 6.49 5.61
CA ASP A 63 -3.57 5.55 6.57
C ASP A 63 -4.94 5.04 6.11
N CYS A 64 -4.93 4.20 5.08
CA CYS A 64 -6.18 3.75 4.44
C CYS A 64 -7.08 2.89 5.33
N HIS A 65 -6.48 2.09 6.22
CA HIS A 65 -7.20 1.20 7.11
C HIS A 65 -7.95 2.01 8.18
N ARG A 66 -7.27 2.96 8.81
CA ARG A 66 -7.89 3.85 9.81
C ARG A 66 -9.01 4.69 9.20
N ASN A 67 -8.76 5.34 8.07
CA ASN A 67 -9.74 6.21 7.42
C ASN A 67 -11.04 5.48 7.09
N CYS A 68 -10.95 4.25 6.57
CA CYS A 68 -12.14 3.45 6.26
C CYS A 68 -12.85 2.96 7.52
N ALA A 69 -12.10 2.57 8.56
CA ALA A 69 -12.68 2.16 9.85
C ALA A 69 -13.43 3.32 10.52
N GLU A 70 -12.83 4.51 10.56
CA GLU A 70 -13.44 5.73 11.11
C GLU A 70 -14.68 6.14 10.29
N GLN A 71 -14.63 6.06 8.96
CA GLN A 71 -15.79 6.34 8.11
C GLN A 71 -16.97 5.42 8.44
N VAL A 72 -16.74 4.12 8.63
CA VAL A 72 -17.81 3.18 8.99
C VAL A 72 -18.33 3.43 10.40
N ALA A 73 -17.44 3.69 11.36
CA ALA A 73 -17.82 3.99 12.73
C ALA A 73 -18.68 5.26 12.84
N ASN A 74 -18.43 6.24 11.97
CA ASN A 74 -19.12 7.53 11.94
C ASN A 74 -20.28 7.61 10.92
N ASP A 75 -20.70 6.51 10.30
CA ASP A 75 -21.85 6.49 9.38
C ASP A 75 -23.16 6.08 10.08
N PRO A 76 -23.99 7.05 10.54
CA PRO A 76 -25.24 6.75 11.24
C PRO A 76 -26.30 6.09 10.35
N ARG A 77 -26.12 6.09 9.03
CA ARG A 77 -27.05 5.47 8.08
C ARG A 77 -26.64 4.03 7.74
N SER A 78 -25.50 3.56 8.24
CA SER A 78 -24.93 2.23 7.96
C SER A 78 -24.89 1.93 6.46
N SER A 79 -24.61 2.95 5.66
CA SER A 79 -24.50 2.91 4.20
C SER A 79 -23.07 2.67 3.70
N SER A 80 -22.10 2.74 4.63
CA SER A 80 -20.68 2.58 4.42
C SER A 80 -20.24 1.18 4.85
N ARG A 81 -19.45 0.50 4.01
CA ARG A 81 -18.75 -0.73 4.36
C ARG A 81 -17.24 -0.55 4.17
N HIS A 82 -16.47 -0.95 5.18
CA HIS A 82 -15.02 -1.05 5.11
C HIS A 82 -14.68 -2.32 4.35
N VAL A 83 -14.04 -2.17 3.18
CA VAL A 83 -13.61 -3.30 2.36
C VAL A 83 -12.09 -3.31 2.28
N ILE A 84 -11.51 -4.47 2.58
CA ILE A 84 -10.08 -4.73 2.52
C ILE A 84 -9.82 -5.59 1.29
N GLY A 85 -8.64 -5.43 0.72
CA GLY A 85 -8.22 -6.17 -0.45
C GLY A 85 -6.90 -5.62 -0.93
N TRP A 86 -6.72 -5.67 -2.24
CA TRP A 86 -5.41 -5.48 -2.83
C TRP A 86 -5.45 -4.41 -3.91
N LEU A 87 -4.53 -3.46 -3.81
CA LEU A 87 -4.24 -2.47 -4.82
C LEU A 87 -3.13 -3.02 -5.74
N PRO A 88 -3.40 -3.25 -7.04
CA PRO A 88 -2.34 -3.52 -8.00
C PRO A 88 -1.38 -2.34 -8.09
N HIS A 89 -0.09 -2.61 -7.88
CA HIS A 89 0.99 -1.64 -7.95
C HIS A 89 2.14 -2.22 -8.78
N GLY A 90 2.17 -1.86 -10.06
CA GLY A 90 3.03 -2.53 -11.04
C GLY A 90 2.65 -4.01 -11.15
N GLU A 91 3.59 -4.89 -10.81
CA GLU A 91 3.35 -6.34 -10.78
C GLU A 91 2.91 -6.85 -9.40
N ASP A 92 3.08 -6.06 -8.35
CA ASP A 92 2.81 -6.50 -6.98
C ASP A 92 1.41 -6.05 -6.53
N LEU A 93 0.99 -6.56 -5.38
CA LEU A 93 -0.29 -6.24 -4.76
C LEU A 93 -0.03 -5.64 -3.38
N ILE A 94 -0.52 -4.44 -3.12
CA ILE A 94 -0.39 -3.76 -1.83
C ILE A 94 -1.69 -3.92 -1.05
N LEU A 95 -1.61 -4.33 0.21
CA LEU A 95 -2.75 -4.40 1.11
C LEU A 95 -3.36 -3.00 1.23
N HIS A 96 -4.66 -2.88 0.94
CA HIS A 96 -5.32 -1.60 0.87
C HIS A 96 -6.75 -1.65 1.39
N SER A 97 -7.27 -0.51 1.82
CA SER A 97 -8.65 -0.36 2.27
C SER A 97 -9.38 0.73 1.51
N VAL A 98 -10.62 0.42 1.19
CA VAL A 98 -11.56 1.30 0.50
C VAL A 98 -12.91 1.25 1.21
N ALA A 99 -13.68 2.33 1.09
CA ALA A 99 -15.05 2.38 1.57
C ALA A 99 -16.00 2.14 0.41
N GLU A 100 -16.92 1.19 0.56
CA GLU A 100 -18.10 1.09 -0.30
C GLU A 100 -19.23 1.90 0.35
N ILE A 101 -19.61 3.02 -0.27
CA ILE A 101 -20.61 3.95 0.26
C ILE A 101 -21.75 4.06 -0.76
N ALA A 102 -22.91 3.51 -0.41
CA ALA A 102 -24.10 3.50 -1.26
C ALA A 102 -23.81 3.01 -2.71
N GLY A 103 -23.10 1.88 -2.85
CA GLY A 103 -22.75 1.29 -4.14
C GLY A 103 -21.50 1.86 -4.81
N ARG A 104 -20.87 2.90 -4.23
CA ARG A 104 -19.68 3.55 -4.79
C ARG A 104 -18.42 3.15 -4.04
N TRP A 105 -17.36 2.83 -4.78
CA TRP A 105 -16.07 2.43 -4.23
C TRP A 105 -15.13 3.63 -4.14
N LEU A 106 -14.76 4.01 -2.91
CA LEU A 106 -14.00 5.22 -2.63
C LEU A 106 -12.73 4.94 -1.83
N CYS A 107 -11.61 5.51 -2.29
CA CYS A 107 -10.36 5.58 -1.51
C CYS A 107 -10.38 6.85 -0.68
N LEU A 108 -10.52 6.73 0.64
CA LEU A 108 -10.63 7.86 1.56
C LEU A 108 -9.28 8.32 2.12
N THR A 109 -8.20 8.06 1.39
CA THR A 109 -6.82 8.28 1.87
C THR A 109 -6.16 9.38 1.06
N PRO A 110 -5.89 10.55 1.67
CA PRO A 110 -5.09 11.59 1.04
C PRO A 110 -3.70 11.05 0.66
N GLN A 111 -3.24 11.45 -0.52
CA GLN A 111 -1.91 11.16 -1.04
C GLN A 111 -1.25 12.49 -1.38
N PHE A 112 -0.01 12.73 -0.93
CA PHE A 112 0.70 13.97 -1.28
C PHE A 112 1.42 13.88 -2.63
N GLY A 113 1.63 12.67 -3.15
CA GLY A 113 2.15 12.43 -4.49
C GLY A 113 1.04 12.42 -5.55
N ALA A 114 1.41 12.72 -6.79
CA ALA A 114 0.52 12.52 -7.93
C ALA A 114 0.13 11.04 -8.01
N THR A 115 -1.17 10.77 -7.90
CA THR A 115 -1.73 9.43 -7.96
C THR A 115 -2.98 9.45 -8.84
N PRO A 116 -3.30 8.36 -9.54
CA PRO A 116 -4.46 8.34 -10.41
C PRO A 116 -5.75 8.51 -9.60
N SER A 117 -6.68 9.33 -10.11
CA SER A 117 -7.98 9.57 -9.47
C SER A 117 -8.91 8.36 -9.54
N ARG A 118 -8.61 7.38 -10.39
CA ARG A 118 -9.30 6.09 -10.49
C ARG A 118 -8.30 4.97 -10.64
N PHE A 119 -8.56 3.83 -10.01
CA PHE A 119 -7.66 2.68 -10.05
C PHE A 119 -8.41 1.37 -9.85
N ASP A 120 -7.81 0.26 -10.30
CA ASP A 120 -8.30 -1.09 -10.05
C ASP A 120 -8.05 -1.48 -8.60
N PHE A 121 -9.00 -2.17 -8.00
CA PHE A 121 -8.88 -2.76 -6.68
C PHE A 121 -9.46 -4.16 -6.70
N ILE A 122 -8.86 -5.07 -5.94
CA ILE A 122 -9.28 -6.46 -5.82
C ILE A 122 -9.81 -6.66 -4.40
N PRO A 123 -11.14 -6.58 -4.16
CA PRO A 123 -11.71 -6.92 -2.87
C PRO A 123 -11.41 -8.39 -2.54
N ASP A 124 -10.91 -8.66 -1.33
CA ASP A 124 -10.62 -10.02 -0.89
C ASP A 124 -11.54 -10.41 0.26
N PRO A 125 -12.59 -11.20 -0.01
CA PRO A 125 -13.58 -11.57 1.01
C PRO A 125 -13.04 -12.53 2.07
N HIS A 126 -11.83 -13.05 1.89
CA HIS A 126 -11.19 -13.96 2.85
C HIS A 126 -10.33 -13.23 3.88
N ILE A 127 -10.22 -11.91 3.79
CA ILE A 127 -9.49 -11.10 4.76
C ILE A 127 -10.40 -10.82 5.96
N GLU A 128 -9.87 -11.07 7.15
CA GLU A 128 -10.52 -10.77 8.43
C GLU A 128 -9.61 -9.90 9.30
N TRP A 129 -10.19 -8.93 10.00
CA TRP A 129 -9.51 -8.22 11.07
C TRP A 129 -9.62 -9.03 12.35
N ARG A 130 -8.50 -9.23 13.03
CA ARG A 130 -8.47 -9.72 14.40
C ARG A 130 -7.93 -8.62 15.30
N ASP A 131 -8.62 -8.40 16.42
CA ASP A 131 -8.11 -7.53 17.47
C ASP A 131 -6.86 -8.19 18.07
N GLY A 132 -5.80 -7.42 18.25
CA GLY A 132 -4.62 -7.83 18.98
C GLY A 132 -4.93 -7.95 20.47
N ASP A 133 -4.02 -8.57 21.22
CA ASP A 133 -4.19 -8.83 22.66
C ASP A 133 -4.37 -7.55 23.51
N ASP A 134 -3.97 -6.39 22.97
CA ASP A 134 -4.12 -5.08 23.60
C ASP A 134 -5.48 -4.41 23.32
N GLY A 135 -6.30 -4.98 22.42
CA GLY A 135 -7.57 -4.41 21.97
C GLY A 135 -7.46 -3.07 21.22
N LEU A 136 -6.24 -2.63 20.91
CA LEU A 136 -5.94 -1.34 20.27
C LEU A 136 -5.43 -1.53 18.85
N CYS A 137 -4.65 -2.59 18.61
CA CYS A 137 -4.15 -2.94 17.30
C CYS A 137 -5.11 -3.92 16.62
N LYS A 138 -5.41 -3.70 15.34
CA LYS A 138 -6.06 -4.71 14.50
C LYS A 138 -5.02 -5.24 13.53
N THR A 139 -4.97 -6.55 13.36
CA THR A 139 -4.09 -7.23 12.42
C THR A 139 -4.94 -7.98 11.38
N ALA A 140 -4.58 -7.85 10.11
CA ALA A 140 -5.32 -8.48 9.03
C ALA A 140 -4.83 -9.92 8.85
N PHE A 141 -5.76 -10.86 8.74
CA PHE A 141 -5.49 -12.27 8.50
C PHE A 141 -6.23 -12.75 7.26
N ARG A 142 -5.67 -13.75 6.58
CA ARG A 142 -6.33 -14.48 5.51
C ARG A 142 -6.13 -15.98 5.72
N HIS A 143 -7.22 -16.73 5.84
CA HIS A 143 -7.20 -18.16 6.17
C HIS A 143 -6.31 -18.50 7.38
N GLY A 144 -6.32 -17.63 8.40
CA GLY A 144 -5.52 -17.82 9.62
C GLY A 144 -4.05 -17.38 9.54
N HIS A 145 -3.57 -16.92 8.38
CA HIS A 145 -2.23 -16.34 8.24
C HIS A 145 -2.28 -14.83 8.34
N GLU A 146 -1.39 -14.24 9.15
CA GLU A 146 -1.20 -12.80 9.21
C GLU A 146 -0.76 -12.28 7.84
N LEU A 147 -1.41 -11.21 7.37
CA LEU A 147 -1.13 -10.64 6.07
C LEU A 147 0.09 -9.70 6.12
N PRO A 148 1.03 -9.84 5.18
CA PRO A 148 2.02 -8.80 4.95
C PRO A 148 1.36 -7.57 4.31
N GLU A 149 2.06 -6.43 4.33
CA GLU A 149 1.62 -5.21 3.63
C GLU A 149 1.60 -5.39 2.10
N ALA A 150 2.30 -6.37 1.55
CA ALA A 150 2.35 -6.63 0.12
C ALA A 150 2.45 -8.12 -0.22
N LEU A 151 1.86 -8.51 -1.35
CA LEU A 151 2.12 -9.79 -2.02
C LEU A 151 2.92 -9.51 -3.28
N ARG A 152 4.10 -10.12 -3.38
CA ARG A 152 5.04 -9.84 -4.47
C ARG A 152 4.93 -10.90 -5.56
N LYS A 153 4.85 -10.48 -6.82
CA LYS A 153 4.92 -11.39 -7.97
C LYS A 153 6.31 -12.01 -8.08
N ASN A 154 7.34 -11.19 -7.85
CA ASN A 154 8.74 -11.60 -7.92
C ASN A 154 9.49 -11.16 -6.64
N PRO A 155 9.36 -11.89 -5.53
CA PRO A 155 9.97 -11.52 -4.25
C PRO A 155 11.51 -11.43 -4.33
N HIS A 156 12.15 -12.29 -5.12
CA HIS A 156 13.62 -12.28 -5.31
C HIS A 156 14.12 -10.98 -5.97
N ARG A 157 13.30 -10.37 -6.84
CA ARG A 157 13.61 -9.07 -7.44
C ARG A 157 13.71 -7.98 -6.37
N HIS A 158 12.72 -7.90 -5.46
CA HIS A 158 12.72 -6.92 -4.37
C HIS A 158 13.90 -7.10 -3.41
N ILE A 159 14.23 -8.34 -3.06
CA ILE A 159 15.39 -8.65 -2.23
C ILE A 159 16.69 -8.18 -2.90
N ARG A 160 16.85 -8.42 -4.20
CA ARG A 160 18.01 -7.95 -4.96
C ARG A 160 18.07 -6.42 -5.02
N MET A 161 16.95 -5.76 -5.30
CA MET A 161 16.84 -4.30 -5.33
C MET A 161 17.24 -3.69 -3.99
N ARG A 162 16.78 -4.28 -2.88
CA ARG A 162 17.22 -3.86 -1.53
C ARG A 162 18.74 -3.96 -1.36
N TYR A 163 19.35 -5.08 -1.75
CA TYR A 163 20.80 -5.22 -1.62
C TYR A 163 21.57 -4.18 -2.45
N GLN A 164 21.10 -3.89 -3.66
CA GLN A 164 21.68 -2.85 -4.52
C GLN A 164 21.54 -1.46 -3.88
N PHE A 165 20.35 -1.13 -3.38
CA PHE A 165 20.08 0.12 -2.67
C PHE A 165 21.02 0.30 -1.47
N LEU A 166 21.10 -0.69 -0.58
CA LEU A 166 21.95 -0.63 0.61
C LEU A 166 23.43 -0.49 0.25
N ALA A 167 23.88 -1.13 -0.83
CA ALA A 167 25.25 -0.99 -1.31
C ALA A 167 25.55 0.44 -1.80
N MET A 168 24.63 1.07 -2.54
CA MET A 168 24.77 2.44 -3.01
C MET A 168 24.77 3.46 -1.86
N VAL A 169 23.84 3.30 -0.90
CA VAL A 169 23.80 4.16 0.30
C VAL A 169 25.09 4.02 1.11
N LYS A 170 25.58 2.79 1.30
CA LYS A 170 26.88 2.54 1.97
C LYS A 170 28.06 3.17 1.23
N ALA A 171 27.97 3.31 -0.10
CA ALA A 171 28.97 3.97 -0.92
C ALA A 171 28.87 5.52 -0.89
N GLY A 172 27.92 6.08 -0.14
CA GLY A 172 27.76 7.52 0.07
C GLY A 172 26.71 8.20 -0.81
N MET A 173 25.93 7.43 -1.59
CA MET A 173 24.81 7.96 -2.35
C MET A 173 23.64 8.29 -1.42
N SER A 174 22.87 9.36 -1.70
CA SER A 174 21.65 9.63 -0.92
C SER A 174 20.59 8.54 -1.17
N ALA A 175 19.68 8.35 -0.21
CA ALA A 175 18.58 7.38 -0.36
C ALA A 175 17.72 7.66 -1.61
N LEU A 176 17.50 8.94 -1.92
CA LEU A 176 16.73 9.34 -3.11
C LEU A 176 17.43 8.92 -4.40
N GLU A 177 18.70 9.27 -4.54
CA GLU A 177 19.50 8.91 -5.72
C GLU A 177 19.65 7.39 -5.86
N ALA A 178 19.87 6.68 -4.75
CA ALA A 178 19.99 5.22 -4.75
C ALA A 178 18.69 4.53 -5.19
N ARG A 179 17.54 5.00 -4.70
CA ARG A 179 16.23 4.51 -5.12
C ARG A 179 16.03 4.69 -6.63
N ASP A 180 16.31 5.88 -7.14
CA ASP A 180 16.09 6.21 -8.55
C ASP A 180 17.04 5.42 -9.46
N ALA A 181 18.30 5.23 -9.04
CA ALA A 181 19.27 4.41 -9.75
C ALA A 181 18.85 2.92 -9.84
N VAL A 182 18.34 2.36 -8.73
CA VAL A 182 17.84 0.98 -8.70
C VAL A 182 16.58 0.82 -9.57
N ALA A 183 15.64 1.77 -9.51
CA ALA A 183 14.44 1.75 -10.35
C ALA A 183 14.81 1.72 -11.84
N LYS A 184 15.69 2.63 -12.27
CA LYS A 184 16.15 2.73 -13.66
C LYS A 184 16.88 1.47 -14.14
N ALA A 185 17.76 0.90 -13.32
CA ALA A 185 18.47 -0.33 -13.67
C ALA A 185 17.51 -1.52 -13.88
N THR A 186 16.36 -1.49 -13.22
CA THR A 186 15.38 -2.57 -13.29
C THR A 186 14.48 -2.45 -14.51
N GLU A 187 14.19 -1.23 -14.97
CA GLU A 187 13.44 -0.97 -16.22
C GLU A 187 14.24 -1.40 -17.46
N CYS A 188 15.54 -1.08 -17.52
CA CYS A 188 16.39 -1.52 -18.63
C CYS A 188 16.54 -3.06 -18.70
N SER A 189 16.51 -3.76 -17.56
CA SER A 189 16.60 -5.23 -17.55
C SER A 189 15.32 -5.94 -18.00
N SER A 190 14.18 -5.24 -18.04
CA SER A 190 12.90 -5.79 -18.53
C SER A 190 12.67 -5.61 -20.04
N GLU A 191 13.50 -4.80 -20.72
CA GLU A 191 13.43 -4.59 -22.17
C GLU A 191 14.32 -5.56 -22.97
N GLU A 192 15.18 -6.35 -22.29
CA GLU A 192 16.12 -7.30 -22.90
C GLU A 192 15.65 -8.76 -22.86
N LEU A 193 14.39 -9.04 -22.47
CA LEU A 193 13.76 -10.36 -22.43
C LEU A 193 12.50 -10.43 -23.30
#